data_AF-A0A970WPZ3-F1
#
_entry.id   AF-A0A970WPZ3-F1
#
_cell.length_a   1.000
_cell.length_b   1.000
_cell.length_c   1.000
_cell.angle_alpha   90.00
_cell.angle_beta   90.00
_cell.angle_gamma   90.00
#
_symmetry.space_group_name_H-M   'P 1'
#
loop_
_entity.id
_entity.type
_entity.pdbx_description
1 polymer ?
#
loop_
_entity_poly.entity_id
_entity_poly.type
_entity_poly.pdbx_seq_one_letter_code
_entity_poly.pdbx_strand_id
1 'polypeptide(L)'
;MAWGISIAADGWQQIRDELERWSEKRLTDAICDDKFEAVLDKAGHHHAGRAADAERKRLEDMSHEVLADRAFELVQQNDTCDNGGWAYWIDREGYHKVHLPDDDEG
;
A
#
# COMPACT_ATOMS: atom_id res chain seq x y z
N MET A 1 16.05 11.42 -4.10
CA MET A 1 16.99 10.40 -4.62
C MET A 1 16.17 9.13 -4.76
N ALA A 2 15.59 8.88 -5.93
CA ALA A 2 14.85 7.66 -6.20
C ALA A 2 15.89 6.53 -6.32
N TRP A 3 15.95 5.67 -5.30
CA TRP A 3 16.68 4.42 -5.41
C TRP A 3 15.81 3.55 -6.31
N GLY A 4 16.07 3.60 -7.62
CA GLY A 4 15.34 2.79 -8.59
C GLY A 4 15.71 1.34 -8.38
N ILE A 5 14.92 0.63 -7.59
CA ILE A 5 15.08 -0.78 -7.35
C ILE A 5 14.12 -1.49 -8.30
N SER A 6 14.69 -2.12 -9.32
CA SER A 6 13.93 -2.83 -10.35
C SER A 6 13.43 -4.15 -9.78
N ILE A 7 12.13 -4.24 -9.50
CA ILE A 7 11.46 -5.51 -9.19
C ILE A 7 11.41 -6.42 -10.44
N ALA A 8 11.56 -7.72 -10.25
CA ALA A 8 11.31 -8.70 -11.29
C ALA A 8 9.79 -8.87 -11.53
N ALA A 9 9.38 -9.34 -12.72
CA ALA A 9 7.97 -9.39 -13.10
C ALA A 9 7.12 -10.33 -12.22
N ASP A 10 7.75 -11.33 -11.62
CA ASP A 10 7.20 -12.27 -10.63
C ASP A 10 6.97 -11.60 -9.26
N GLY A 11 7.86 -10.71 -8.83
CA GLY A 11 7.71 -9.98 -7.56
C GLY A 11 6.42 -9.15 -7.51
N TRP A 12 5.99 -8.58 -8.63
CA TRP A 12 4.70 -7.85 -8.68
C TRP A 12 3.50 -8.76 -8.40
N GLN A 13 3.51 -9.99 -8.93
CA GLN A 13 2.43 -10.94 -8.68
C GLN A 13 2.44 -11.38 -7.20
N GLN A 14 3.62 -11.63 -6.62
CA GLN A 14 3.75 -12.00 -5.21
C GLN A 14 3.23 -10.90 -4.27
N ILE A 15 3.45 -9.62 -4.60
CA ILE A 15 2.90 -8.49 -3.83
C ILE A 15 1.38 -8.52 -3.87
N ARG A 16 0.78 -8.73 -5.05
CA ARG A 16 -0.67 -8.80 -5.21
C ARG A 16 -1.25 -9.96 -4.40
N ASP A 17 -0.65 -11.15 -4.51
CA ASP A 17 -1.09 -12.35 -3.79
C ASP A 17 -1.02 -12.16 -2.26
N GLU A 18 -0.02 -11.43 -1.76
CA GLU A 18 0.10 -11.15 -0.33
C GLU A 18 -0.88 -10.07 0.14
N LEU A 19 -1.15 -9.03 -0.67
CA LEU A 19 -2.20 -8.04 -0.40
C LEU A 19 -3.59 -8.68 -0.34
N GLU A 20 -3.87 -9.68 -1.18
CA GLU A 20 -5.11 -10.45 -1.12
C GLU A 20 -5.26 -11.23 0.19
N ARG A 21 -4.17 -11.51 0.91
CA ARG A 21 -4.20 -12.18 2.22
C ARG A 21 -4.40 -11.22 3.39
N TRP A 22 -4.25 -9.91 3.18
CA TRP A 22 -4.46 -8.92 4.22
C TRP A 22 -5.95 -8.87 4.60
N SER A 23 -6.25 -8.34 5.79
CA SER A 23 -7.64 -8.07 6.13
C SER A 23 -8.14 -6.81 5.44
N GLU A 24 -9.44 -6.76 5.11
CA GLU A 24 -10.09 -5.57 4.57
C GLU A 24 -9.80 -4.31 5.41
N LYS A 25 -9.79 -4.46 6.75
CA LYS A 25 -9.43 -3.40 7.68
C LYS A 25 -8.01 -2.89 7.43
N ARG A 26 -7.04 -3.80 7.27
CA ARG A 26 -5.63 -3.43 7.08
C ARG A 26 -5.43 -2.76 5.71
N LEU A 27 -6.08 -3.25 4.66
CA LEU A 27 -6.08 -2.61 3.34
C LEU A 27 -6.69 -1.21 3.41
N THR A 28 -7.85 -1.07 4.06
CA THR A 28 -8.56 0.21 4.20
C THR A 28 -7.75 1.23 4.98
N ASP A 29 -7.19 0.84 6.13
CA ASP A 29 -6.40 1.72 6.98
C ASP A 29 -5.20 2.27 6.19
N ALA A 30 -4.48 1.41 5.50
CA ALA A 30 -3.28 1.79 4.77
C ALA A 30 -3.55 2.66 3.52
N ILE A 31 -4.67 2.44 2.81
CA ILE A 31 -5.11 3.35 1.73
C ILE A 31 -5.51 4.72 2.30
N CYS A 32 -6.17 4.74 3.45
CA CYS A 32 -6.60 5.99 4.10
C CYS A 32 -5.41 6.81 4.61
N ASP A 33 -4.39 6.15 5.12
CA ASP A 33 -3.17 6.79 5.61
C ASP A 33 -2.36 7.41 4.46
N ASP A 34 -2.19 6.71 3.33
CA ASP A 34 -1.61 7.30 2.11
C ASP A 34 -2.39 8.56 1.68
N LYS A 35 -3.73 8.48 1.70
CA LYS A 35 -4.58 9.63 1.37
C LYS A 35 -4.40 10.80 2.32
N PHE A 36 -4.23 10.52 3.61
CA PHE A 36 -3.95 11.53 4.63
C PHE A 36 -2.65 12.26 4.30
N GLU A 37 -1.57 11.51 4.06
CA GLU A 37 -0.24 12.07 3.77
C GLU A 37 -0.23 12.93 2.50
N ALA A 38 -0.82 12.43 1.42
CA ALA A 38 -0.89 13.14 0.15
C ALA A 38 -1.57 14.52 0.24
N VAL A 39 -2.40 14.73 1.28
CA VAL A 39 -3.13 15.96 1.57
C VAL A 39 -2.47 16.77 2.70
N LEU A 40 -1.80 16.12 3.66
CA LEU A 40 -1.18 16.76 4.82
C LEU A 40 -0.22 17.87 4.40
N ASP A 41 0.68 17.57 3.46
CA ASP A 41 1.69 18.52 2.96
C ASP A 41 1.08 19.71 2.20
N LYS A 42 -0.14 19.54 1.67
CA LYS A 42 -0.80 20.55 0.82
C LYS A 42 -1.78 21.44 1.58
N ALA A 43 -2.46 20.88 2.57
CA ALA A 43 -3.62 21.51 3.19
C ALA A 43 -3.67 21.36 4.73
N GLY A 44 -2.69 20.70 5.34
CA GLY A 44 -2.57 20.54 6.78
C GLY A 44 -3.54 19.52 7.40
N HIS A 45 -3.36 19.27 8.70
CA HIS A 45 -4.00 18.16 9.43
C HIS A 45 -5.53 18.11 9.33
N HIS A 46 -6.21 19.26 9.40
CA HIS A 46 -7.67 19.28 9.39
C HIS A 46 -8.24 18.79 8.04
N HIS A 47 -7.63 19.21 6.94
CA HIS A 47 -8.04 18.79 5.60
C HIS A 47 -7.61 17.35 5.29
N ALA A 48 -6.43 16.95 5.76
CA ALA A 48 -5.95 15.57 5.64
C ALA A 48 -6.86 14.57 6.35
N GLY A 49 -7.28 14.87 7.59
CA GLY A 49 -8.22 14.03 8.34
C GLY A 49 -9.56 13.86 7.62
N ARG A 50 -10.12 14.96 7.10
CA ARG A 50 -11.37 14.90 6.33
C ARG A 50 -11.22 14.14 5.02
N ALA A 51 -10.05 14.18 4.39
CA ALA A 51 -9.78 13.43 3.16
C ALA A 51 -9.70 11.92 3.44
N ALA A 52 -9.00 11.52 4.51
CA ALA A 52 -8.91 10.13 4.95
C ALA A 52 -10.29 9.58 5.36
N ASP A 53 -11.07 10.34 6.15
CA ASP A 53 -12.43 9.94 6.56
C ASP A 53 -13.37 9.76 5.36
N ALA A 54 -13.24 10.63 4.34
CA ALA A 54 -14.02 10.52 3.12
C ALA A 54 -13.60 9.32 2.28
N GLU A 55 -12.32 8.98 2.25
CA GLU A 55 -11.82 7.80 1.56
C GLU A 55 -12.25 6.52 2.28
N ARG A 56 -12.14 6.45 3.61
CA ARG A 56 -12.61 5.31 4.41
C ARG A 56 -14.06 4.96 4.10
N LYS A 57 -14.95 5.95 4.07
CA LYS A 57 -16.37 5.75 3.73
C LYS A 57 -16.59 5.23 2.31
N ARG A 58 -15.70 5.53 1.36
CA ARG A 58 -15.79 4.99 -0.01
C ARG A 58 -15.32 3.55 -0.07
N LEU A 59 -14.35 3.19 0.77
CA LEU A 59 -13.75 1.86 0.83
C LEU A 59 -14.63 0.86 1.59
N GLU A 60 -15.42 1.31 2.57
CA GLU A 60 -16.32 0.46 3.38
C GLU A 60 -17.31 -0.37 2.54
N ASP A 61 -17.74 0.14 1.38
CA ASP A 61 -18.69 -0.54 0.48
C ASP A 61 -17.99 -1.34 -0.64
N MET A 62 -16.66 -1.36 -0.69
CA MET A 62 -15.89 -2.05 -1.75
C MET A 62 -15.62 -3.51 -1.37
N SER A 63 -15.49 -4.37 -2.39
CA SER A 63 -15.07 -5.75 -2.17
C SER A 63 -13.60 -5.84 -1.78
N HIS A 64 -13.24 -6.89 -1.04
CA HIS A 64 -11.86 -7.21 -0.67
C HIS A 64 -10.89 -7.18 -1.87
N GLU A 65 -11.28 -7.75 -3.01
CA GLU A 65 -10.48 -7.75 -4.24
C GLU A 65 -10.17 -6.32 -4.72
N VAL A 66 -11.16 -5.43 -4.70
CA VAL A 66 -10.99 -4.02 -5.08
C VAL A 66 -10.09 -3.27 -4.09
N LEU A 67 -10.15 -3.62 -2.79
CA LEU A 67 -9.26 -3.06 -1.78
C LEU A 67 -7.81 -3.52 -1.99
N ALA A 68 -7.60 -4.79 -2.34
CA ALA A 68 -6.28 -5.33 -2.63
C ALA A 68 -5.68 -4.70 -3.90
N ASP A 69 -6.47 -4.56 -4.96
CA ASP A 69 -6.05 -3.89 -6.21
C ASP A 69 -5.71 -2.40 -5.96
N ARG A 70 -6.51 -1.68 -5.17
CA ARG A 70 -6.23 -0.30 -4.76
C ARG A 70 -4.91 -0.19 -3.99
N ALA A 71 -4.67 -1.08 -3.03
CA ALA A 71 -3.41 -1.10 -2.29
C ALA A 71 -2.22 -1.41 -3.21
N PHE A 72 -2.40 -2.34 -4.16
CA PHE A 72 -1.39 -2.69 -5.14
C PHE A 72 -1.01 -1.50 -6.04
N GLU A 73 -2.00 -0.73 -6.51
CA GLU A 73 -1.77 0.51 -7.26
C GLU A 73 -0.93 1.52 -6.47
N LEU A 74 -1.11 1.63 -5.16
CA LEU A 74 -0.31 2.51 -4.31
C LEU A 74 1.15 2.05 -4.21
N VAL A 75 1.38 0.75 -4.08
CA VAL A 75 2.75 0.18 -4.11
C VAL A 75 3.43 0.47 -5.45
N GLN A 76 2.70 0.32 -6.56
CA GLN A 76 3.21 0.64 -7.90
C GLN A 76 3.56 2.13 -8.06
N GLN A 77 2.70 3.03 -7.57
CA GLN A 77 2.92 4.47 -7.67
C GLN A 77 4.11 4.96 -6.85
N ASN A 78 4.35 4.32 -5.70
CA ASN A 78 5.45 4.70 -4.81
C ASN A 78 6.80 4.05 -5.20
N ASP A 79 6.83 3.12 -6.17
CA ASP A 79 8.05 2.44 -6.64
C ASP A 79 8.93 1.89 -5.50
N THR A 80 8.28 1.38 -4.45
CA THR A 80 8.91 1.00 -3.18
C THR A 80 9.01 -0.53 -3.09
N CYS A 81 9.95 -1.11 -3.83
CA CYS A 81 10.23 -2.55 -3.76
C CYS A 81 11.73 -2.74 -3.54
N ASP A 82 12.14 -3.63 -2.64
CA ASP A 82 13.57 -3.92 -2.42
C ASP A 82 13.96 -5.21 -3.14
N ASN A 83 15.21 -5.31 -3.59
CA ASN A 83 15.77 -6.47 -4.30
C ASN A 83 16.04 -7.67 -3.36
N GLY A 84 15.30 -7.76 -2.25
CA GLY A 84 15.60 -8.62 -1.10
C GLY A 84 14.41 -9.38 -0.52
N GLY A 85 13.30 -9.55 -1.27
CA GLY A 85 12.17 -10.39 -0.83
C GLY A 85 11.06 -9.65 -0.07
N TRP A 86 10.99 -8.33 -0.15
CA TRP A 86 9.90 -7.55 0.41
C TRP A 86 9.53 -6.35 -0.47
N ALA A 87 8.24 -6.08 -0.55
CA ALA A 87 7.74 -4.78 -0.96
C ALA A 87 7.34 -3.99 0.28
N TYR A 88 7.50 -2.68 0.21
CA TYR A 88 6.96 -1.81 1.25
C TYR A 88 6.21 -0.68 0.57
N TRP A 89 5.23 -0.09 1.23
CA TRP A 89 4.96 1.32 0.97
C TRP A 89 5.06 2.05 2.30
N ILE A 90 5.45 3.31 2.21
CA ILE A 90 5.67 4.14 3.39
C ILE A 90 4.41 5.00 3.54
N ASP A 91 3.87 5.03 4.76
CA ASP A 91 2.80 5.94 5.16
C ASP A 91 3.09 6.54 6.55
N ARG A 92 2.10 7.21 7.14
CA ARG A 92 2.27 7.98 8.38
C ARG A 92 2.43 7.10 9.63
N GLU A 93 1.92 5.87 9.60
CA GLU A 93 2.10 4.91 10.70
C GLU A 93 3.43 4.16 10.58
N GLY A 94 4.07 4.17 9.41
CA GLY A 94 5.45 3.76 9.21
C GLY A 94 5.68 3.12 7.84
N TYR A 95 6.10 1.86 7.85
CA TYR A 95 6.32 1.07 6.65
C TYR A 95 5.35 -0.12 6.63
N HIS A 96 4.52 -0.20 5.60
CA HIS A 96 3.69 -1.36 5.32
C HIS A 96 4.52 -2.41 4.60
N LYS A 97 5.14 -3.30 5.36
CA LYS A 97 5.89 -4.43 4.80
C LYS A 97 4.94 -5.51 4.28
N VAL A 98 5.03 -5.75 2.99
CA VAL A 98 4.51 -6.94 2.32
C VAL A 98 5.67 -7.93 2.26
N HIS A 99 5.60 -8.96 3.09
CA HIS A 99 6.56 -10.05 3.06
C HIS A 99 6.26 -10.93 1.86
N LEU A 100 7.13 -10.91 0.86
CA LEU A 100 7.05 -11.89 -0.20
C LEU A 100 7.48 -13.23 0.42
N PRO A 101 6.80 -14.34 0.13
CA PRO A 101 7.33 -15.64 0.49
C PRO A 101 8.72 -15.74 -0.13
N ASP A 102 9.75 -15.95 0.70
CA ASP A 102 11.07 -16.27 0.19
C ASP A 102 10.91 -17.48 -0.73
N ASP A 103 11.43 -17.41 -1.96
CA ASP A 103 11.70 -18.60 -2.78
C ASP A 103 12.85 -19.43 -2.15
N ASP A 104 12.78 -19.67 -0.83
CA ASP A 104 13.58 -20.66 -0.11
C ASP A 104 12.90 -22.03 -0.28
N GLU A 105 12.79 -22.47 -1.54
CA GLU A 105 12.78 -23.88 -1.88
C GLU A 105 14.22 -24.33 -2.16
N GLY A 106 14.85 -25.01 -1.20
CA GLY A 106 15.97 -25.94 -1.49
C GLY A 106 17.21 -25.85 -0.62
#